data_AF-A0A366C3B0-F1
#
_entry.id   AF-A0A366C3B0-F1
#
_cell.length_a   1.000
_cell.length_b   1.000
_cell.length_c   1.000
_cell.angle_alpha   90.00
_cell.angle_beta   90.00
_cell.angle_gamma   90.00
#
_symmetry.space_group_name_H-M   'P 1'
#
loop_
_entity.id
_entity.type
_entity.pdbx_description
1 polymer ?
#
loop_
_entity_poly.entity_id
_entity_poly.type
_entity_poly.pdbx_seq_one_letter_code
_entity_poly.pdbx_strand_id
1 'polypeptide(L)' 'MTITVYSRPACVQCTATTRALEARGLSYEVIDLTEDDAALSHVTGLGYRQVPVVIAGEDHWAGFRPDLIGRLA' A
#
# COMPACT_ATOMS: atom_id res chain seq x y z
N MET A 1 2.82 -14.03 -4.14
CA MET A 1 1.67 -13.18 -3.77
C MET A 1 1.91 -11.80 -4.35
N THR A 2 0.89 -11.17 -4.93
CA THR A 2 1.02 -9.79 -5.43
C THR A 2 0.72 -8.81 -4.30
N ILE A 3 1.63 -7.88 -4.07
CA ILE A 3 1.48 -6.79 -3.11
C ILE A 3 1.43 -5.48 -3.89
N THR A 4 0.38 -4.70 -3.70
CA THR A 4 0.22 -3.38 -4.31
C THR A 4 0.09 -2.33 -3.23
N VAL A 5 0.93 -1.29 -3.29
CA VAL A 5 0.94 -0.16 -2.38
C VAL A 5 0.40 1.06 -3.11
N TYR A 6 -0.83 1.44 -2.80
CA TYR A 6 -1.40 2.69 -3.27
C TYR A 6 -0.87 3.85 -2.42
N SER A 7 -0.24 4.81 -3.07
CA SER A 7 0.59 5.85 -2.46
C SER A 7 0.21 7.24 -2.98
N ARG A 8 0.88 8.27 -2.45
CA ARG A 8 0.92 9.65 -2.97
C ARG A 8 2.31 10.25 -2.76
N PRO A 9 2.70 11.30 -3.50
CA PRO A 9 3.97 11.99 -3.30
C PRO A 9 4.08 12.56 -1.88
N ALA A 10 5.32 12.64 -1.37
CA ALA A 10 5.63 13.18 -0.04
C ALA A 10 4.89 12.52 1.15
N CYS A 11 4.46 11.27 0.99
CA CYS A 11 3.78 10.50 2.03
C CYS A 11 4.77 9.71 2.91
N VAL A 12 5.05 10.20 4.12
CA VAL A 12 5.99 9.55 5.06
C VAL A 12 5.61 8.09 5.38
N GLN A 13 4.32 7.82 5.60
CA GLN A 13 3.85 6.46 5.87
C GLN A 13 3.99 5.52 4.67
N CYS A 14 3.86 6.06 3.45
CA CYS A 14 4.02 5.29 2.23
C CYS A 14 5.49 4.85 2.08
N THR A 15 6.43 5.78 2.29
CA THR A 15 7.87 5.47 2.33
C THR A 15 8.21 4.46 3.43
N ALA A 16 7.57 4.54 4.61
CA ALA A 16 7.77 3.58 5.68
C ALA A 16 7.27 2.17 5.30
N THR A 17 6.10 2.08 4.66
CA THR A 17 5.55 0.82 4.15
C THR A 17 6.47 0.18 3.11
N THR A 18 6.91 0.91 2.09
CA THR A 18 7.77 0.36 1.03
C THR A 18 9.11 -0.10 1.60
N ARG A 19 9.74 0.68 2.48
CA ARG A 19 10.98 0.27 3.17
C ARG A 19 10.80 -1.00 4.01
N ALA A 20 9.66 -1.17 4.68
CA ALA A 20 9.39 -2.37 5.46
C ALA A 20 9.19 -3.62 4.58
N LEU A 21 8.60 -3.45 3.39
CA LEU A 21 8.49 -4.52 2.39
C LEU A 21 9.86 -4.86 1.79
N GLU A 22 10.65 -3.86 1.42
CA GLU A 22 12.03 -4.02 0.92
C GLU A 22 12.93 -4.74 1.93
N ALA A 23 12.87 -4.35 3.21
CA ALA A 23 13.66 -4.98 4.27
C ALA A 23 13.34 -6.47 4.47
N ARG A 24 12.17 -6.92 4.01
CA ARG A 24 11.75 -8.33 4.01
C ARG A 24 12.01 -9.03 2.69
N GLY A 25 12.53 -8.35 1.67
CA GLY A 25 12.73 -8.90 0.34
C GLY A 25 11.44 -9.19 -0.41
N LEU A 26 10.33 -8.57 -0.04
CA LEU A 26 9.04 -8.78 -0.69
C LEU A 26 8.94 -7.96 -1.98
N SER A 27 8.51 -8.60 -3.06
CA SER A 27 8.18 -7.89 -4.31
C SER A 27 6.84 -7.19 -4.19
N TYR A 28 6.77 -5.92 -4.59
CA TYR A 28 5.55 -5.13 -4.58
C TYR A 28 5.55 -4.11 -5.73
N GLU A 29 4.36 -3.63 -6.06
CA GLU A 29 4.16 -2.51 -6.97
C GLU A 29 3.67 -1.30 -6.19
N VAL A 30 4.05 -0.09 -6.64
CA VAL A 30 3.56 1.16 -6.08
C VAL A 30 2.72 1.85 -7.13
N ILE A 31 1.50 2.23 -6.77
CA ILE A 31 0.59 3.00 -7.63
C ILE A 31 0.41 4.39 -7.00
N ASP A 32 0.76 5.44 -7.72
CA ASP A 32 0.52 6.81 -7.29
C ASP A 32 -0.93 7.22 -7.59
N LEU A 33 -1.72 7.42 -6.54
CA LEU A 33 -3.13 7.81 -6.66
C LEU A 33 -3.34 9.23 -7.21
N THR A 34 -2.28 10.04 -7.34
CA THR A 34 -2.36 11.36 -7.98
C THR A 34 -2.25 11.29 -9.50
N GLU A 35 -1.80 10.16 -10.04
CA GLU A 35 -1.61 9.95 -11.48
C GLU A 35 -2.56 8.90 -12.06
N ASP A 36 -3.31 8.18 -11.22
CA ASP A 36 -4.24 7.12 -11.61
C ASP A 36 -5.62 7.28 -10.94
N ASP A 37 -6.56 7.87 -11.70
CA ASP A 37 -7.95 8.07 -11.26
C ASP A 37 -8.70 6.75 -11.04
N ALA A 38 -8.38 5.70 -11.78
CA ALA A 38 -9.03 4.40 -11.64
C ALA A 38 -8.59 3.73 -10.33
N ALA A 39 -7.30 3.79 -10.01
CA ALA A 39 -6.76 3.34 -8.73
C ALA A 39 -7.35 4.15 -7.55
N LEU A 40 -7.49 5.47 -7.71
CA LEU A 40 -8.12 6.32 -6.70
C LEU A 40 -9.58 5.93 -6.48
N SER A 41 -10.34 5.71 -7.55
CA SER A 41 -11.73 5.24 -7.47
C SER A 41 -11.83 3.86 -6.82
N HIS A 42 -10.89 2.96 -7.10
CA HIS A 42 -10.84 1.64 -6.50
C HIS A 42 -10.64 1.73 -4.97
N VAL A 43 -9.59 2.44 -4.53
CA VAL A 43 -9.27 2.60 -3.10
C VAL A 43 -10.37 3.32 -2.33
N THR A 44 -10.96 4.36 -2.92
CA THR A 44 -12.09 5.08 -2.31
C THR A 44 -13.37 4.23 -2.29
N GLY A 45 -13.59 3.38 -3.31
CA GLY A 45 -14.67 2.40 -3.34
C GLY A 45 -14.57 1.33 -2.24
N LEU A 46 -13.35 0.99 -1.82
CA LEU A 46 -13.08 0.16 -0.63
C LEU A 46 -13.34 0.89 0.70
N GLY A 47 -13.70 2.18 0.66
CA GLY A 47 -13.99 3.00 1.84
C GLY A 47 -12.76 3.69 2.46
N TYR A 48 -11.57 3.53 1.88
CA TYR A 48 -10.37 4.15 2.39
C TYR A 48 -10.27 5.63 2.02
N ARG A 49 -9.80 6.43 2.98
CA ARG A 49 -9.64 7.88 2.84
C ARG A 49 -8.22 8.37 3.13
N GLN A 50 -7.30 7.44 3.41
CA GLN A 50 -5.91 7.72 3.73
C GLN A 50 -4.99 6.78 2.96
N VAL A 51 -3.74 7.20 2.79
CA VAL A 51 -2.65 6.41 2.20
C VAL A 51 -1.54 6.16 3.22
N PRO A 52 -0.74 5.10 3.08
CA PRO A 52 -0.81 4.07 2.04
C PRO A 52 -2.03 3.16 2.20
N VAL A 53 -2.53 2.61 1.10
CA VAL A 53 -3.39 1.41 1.13
C VAL A 53 -2.58 0.26 0.55
N VAL A 54 -2.50 -0.84 1.29
CA VAL A 54 -1.80 -2.04 0.83
C VAL A 54 -2.84 -3.10 0.56
N ILE A 55 -2.77 -3.70 -0.63
CA ILE A 55 -3.51 -4.90 -0.99
C ILE A 55 -2.47 -6.02 -1.16
N ALA A 56 -2.64 -7.12 -0.44
CA ALA A 56 -1.77 -8.28 -0.46
C ALA A 56 -2.62 -9.54 -0.57
N GLY A 57 -2.85 -10.01 -1.81
CA GLY A 57 -3.81 -11.08 -2.07
C GLY A 57 -5.24 -10.66 -1.70
N GLU A 58 -5.86 -11.38 -0.76
CA GLU A 58 -7.20 -11.08 -0.26
C GLU A 58 -7.20 -10.07 0.90
N ASP A 59 -6.05 -9.86 1.55
CA ASP A 59 -5.92 -8.93 2.66
C ASP A 59 -5.66 -7.52 2.16
N HIS A 60 -6.30 -6.53 2.80
CA HIS A 60 -6.01 -5.12 2.53
C HIS A 60 -6.18 -4.24 3.77
N TRP A 61 -5.36 -3.21 3.88
CA TRP A 61 -5.41 -2.26 5.00
C TRP A 61 -4.93 -0.87 4.58
N ALA A 62 -5.19 0.12 5.44
CA ALA A 62 -4.71 1.48 5.28
C ALA A 62 -3.73 1.89 6.39
N GLY A 63 -2.85 2.83 6.07
CA GLY A 63 -1.80 3.34 6.93
C GLY A 63 -0.57 2.42 7.00
N PHE A 64 0.50 2.93 7.65
CA PHE A 64 1.68 2.11 7.93
C PHE A 64 1.38 1.10 9.04
N ARG A 65 1.38 -0.20 8.70
CA ARG A 65 1.07 -1.32 9.60
C ARG A 65 2.20 -2.36 9.61
N PRO A 66 3.29 -2.11 10.35
CA PRO A 66 4.42 -3.04 10.41
C PRO A 66 4.04 -4.41 10.98
N ASP A 67 2.98 -4.49 11.78
CA ASP A 67 2.44 -5.74 12.31
C ASP A 67 1.79 -6.62 11.23
N LEU A 68 1.09 -6.02 10.25
CA LEU A 68 0.50 -6.75 9.13
C LEU A 68 1.55 -7.11 8.08
N ILE A 69 2.44 -6.15 7.75
CA ILE A 69 3.62 -6.41 6.91
C ILE A 69 4.48 -7.53 7.50
N GLY A 70 4.57 -7.57 8.83
CA GLY A 70 5.26 -8.59 9.62
C GLY A 70 4.80 -10.03 9.37
N ARG A 71 3.55 -10.21 8.91
CA ARG A 71 2.90 -11.51 8.68
C ARG A 71 3.01 -11.97 7.22
N LEU A 72 3.45 -11.11 6.31
CA LEU A 72 3.64 -11.44 4.90
C LEU A 72 4.90 -12.31 4.75
N ALA A 73 4.75 -13.46 4.08
CA ALA A 73 5.77 -14.50 3.94
C ALA A 73 6.76 -14.20 2.82
#